data_AF-A0A2E2VXN8-F1
#
_entry.id   AF-A0A2E2VXN8-F1
#
_cell.length_a   1.000
_cell.length_b   1.000
_cell.length_c   1.000
_cell.angle_alpha   90.00
_cell.angle_beta   90.00
_cell.angle_gamma   90.00
#
_symmetry.space_group_name_H-M   'P 1'
#
loop_
_entity.id
_entity.type
_entity.pdbx_description
1 polymer ?
#
loop_
_entity_poly.entity_id
_entity_poly.type
_entity_poly.pdbx_seq_one_letter_code
_entity_poly.pdbx_strand_id
1 'polypeptide(L)'
;MYDNMKSTIILTGVEMKFNAKKFIEDAGGVRKIAEVLRKPRTAPYRMINTRYMTSWHFEKIKEVNPDICIDDYFEDDTNGKRKRKV
;
A
#
# COMPACT_ATOMS: atom_id res chain seq x y z
N MET A 1 3.08 1.85 -32.46
CA MET A 1 2.11 2.76 -31.82
C MET A 1 1.94 2.50 -30.32
N TYR A 2 2.00 1.25 -29.84
CA TYR A 2 1.99 0.91 -28.40
C TYR A 2 3.34 1.12 -27.66
N ASP A 3 4.44 1.25 -28.39
CA ASP A 3 5.78 1.44 -27.81
C ASP A 3 5.91 2.79 -27.09
N ASN A 4 5.46 3.87 -27.73
CA ASN A 4 5.58 5.23 -27.19
C ASN A 4 4.77 5.45 -25.90
N MET A 5 3.71 4.66 -25.65
CA MET A 5 2.88 4.81 -24.44
C MET A 5 3.54 4.16 -23.21
N LYS A 6 4.36 3.11 -23.39
CA LYS A 6 5.20 2.55 -22.31
C LYS A 6 6.38 3.47 -21.99
N SER A 7 6.96 4.13 -22.99
CA SER A 7 8.10 5.03 -22.82
C SER A 7 7.75 6.28 -22.02
N THR A 8 6.58 6.88 -22.22
CA THR A 8 6.14 8.09 -21.48
C THR A 8 5.93 7.84 -19.98
N ILE A 9 5.47 6.65 -19.60
CA ILE A 9 5.28 6.29 -18.18
C ILE A 9 6.64 6.12 -17.48
N ILE A 10 7.63 5.55 -18.16
CA ILE A 10 8.98 5.36 -17.59
C ILE A 10 9.73 6.71 -17.49
N LEU A 11 9.52 7.65 -18.41
CA LEU A 11 10.19 8.96 -18.43
C LEU A 11 9.65 9.97 -17.40
N THR A 12 8.45 9.76 -16.84
CA THR A 12 7.87 10.67 -15.83
C THR A 12 8.27 10.34 -14.40
N GLY A 13 9.01 9.26 -14.15
CA GLY A 13 9.67 9.00 -12.85
C GLY A 13 8.72 8.92 -11.64
N VAL A 14 7.43 8.66 -11.87
CA VAL A 14 6.44 8.58 -10.81
C VAL A 14 6.46 7.16 -10.25
N GLU A 15 7.22 6.95 -9.18
CA GLU A 15 7.20 5.70 -8.44
C GLU A 15 5.91 5.65 -7.60
N MET A 16 5.07 4.62 -7.75
CA MET A 16 3.88 4.50 -6.93
C MET A 16 4.23 3.90 -5.56
N LYS A 17 3.80 4.53 -4.48
CA LYS A 17 4.02 4.08 -3.11
C LYS A 17 2.71 3.70 -2.44
N PHE A 18 2.66 2.49 -1.91
CA PHE A 18 1.52 2.01 -1.13
C PHE A 18 1.51 2.61 0.28
N ASN A 19 0.41 3.28 0.63
CA ASN A 19 0.16 3.82 1.96
C ASN A 19 -0.51 2.77 2.87
N ALA A 20 0.30 1.81 3.32
CA ALA A 20 -0.13 0.73 4.20
C ALA A 20 -0.72 1.23 5.53
N LYS A 21 -0.28 2.39 6.03
CA LYS A 21 -0.81 2.98 7.27
C LYS A 21 -2.28 3.36 7.10
N LYS A 22 -2.58 4.18 6.10
CA LYS A 22 -3.94 4.65 5.81
C LYS A 22 -4.85 3.46 5.49
N PHE A 23 -4.38 2.52 4.69
CA PHE A 23 -5.12 1.29 4.38
C PHE A 23 -5.50 0.50 5.64
N ILE A 24 -4.56 0.28 6.56
CA ILE A 24 -4.82 -0.46 7.80
C ILE A 24 -5.75 0.32 8.73
N GLU A 25 -5.63 1.64 8.81
CA GLU A 25 -6.53 2.50 9.60
C GLU A 25 -7.97 2.42 9.08
N ASP A 26 -8.17 2.64 7.79
CA ASP A 26 -9.49 2.61 7.13
C ASP A 26 -10.12 1.21 7.13
N ALA A 27 -9.31 0.15 7.07
CA ALA A 27 -9.77 -1.22 7.20
C ALA A 27 -10.23 -1.60 8.63
N GLY A 28 -10.11 -0.67 9.59
CA GLY A 28 -10.56 -0.80 10.98
C GLY A 28 -9.43 -0.99 12.00
N GLY A 29 -8.21 -0.63 11.62
CA GLY A 29 -7.06 -0.52 12.50
C GLY A 29 -6.30 -1.83 12.75
N VAL A 30 -5.13 -1.69 13.37
CA VAL A 30 -4.16 -2.77 13.64
C VAL A 30 -4.80 -3.99 14.31
N ARG A 31 -5.69 -3.79 15.29
CA ARG A 31 -6.31 -4.90 16.02
C ARG A 31 -7.20 -5.74 15.11
N LYS A 32 -8.12 -5.09 14.38
CA LYS A 32 -9.05 -5.78 13.49
C LYS A 32 -8.30 -6.51 12.40
N ILE A 33 -7.27 -5.89 11.81
CA ILE A 33 -6.45 -6.54 10.77
C ILE A 33 -5.68 -7.74 11.32
N ALA A 34 -5.14 -7.67 12.54
CA ALA A 34 -4.50 -8.82 13.17
C ALA A 34 -5.48 -10.00 13.35
N GLU A 35 -6.70 -9.72 13.78
CA GLU A 35 -7.78 -10.72 13.95
C GLU A 35 -8.18 -11.34 12.60
N VAL A 36 -8.44 -10.52 11.58
CA VAL A 36 -8.82 -10.94 10.21
C VAL A 36 -7.76 -11.84 9.59
N LEU A 37 -6.49 -11.46 9.72
CA LEU A 37 -5.37 -12.22 9.17
C LEU A 37 -4.96 -13.41 10.05
N ARG A 38 -5.58 -13.58 11.22
CA ARG A 38 -5.20 -14.58 12.25
C ARG A 38 -3.71 -14.53 12.57
N LYS A 39 -3.16 -13.32 12.71
CA LYS A 39 -1.74 -13.07 12.98
C LYS A 39 -1.56 -12.27 14.28
N PRO A 40 -0.36 -12.32 14.90
CA PRO A 40 -0.05 -11.44 16.03
C PRO A 40 -0.17 -9.96 15.65
N ARG A 41 -0.43 -9.10 16.65
CA ARG A 41 -0.54 -7.64 16.48
C ARG A 41 0.72 -7.00 15.88
N THR A 42 1.87 -7.68 15.91
CA THR A 42 3.12 -7.23 15.28
C THR A 42 3.08 -7.30 13.75
N ALA A 43 2.24 -8.15 13.15
CA ALA A 43 2.19 -8.30 11.70
C ALA A 43 1.65 -7.04 10.98
N PRO A 44 0.53 -6.42 11.40
CA PRO A 44 0.10 -5.15 10.79
C PRO A 44 1.13 -4.03 10.99
N TYR A 45 1.80 -3.93 12.15
CA TYR A 45 2.88 -2.96 12.33
C TYR A 45 4.04 -3.17 11.36
N ARG A 46 4.42 -4.43 11.11
CA ARG A 46 5.42 -4.76 10.08
C ARG A 46 4.95 -4.32 8.69
N MET A 47 3.69 -4.57 8.32
CA MET A 47 3.12 -4.15 7.04
C MET A 47 3.17 -2.64 6.85
N ILE A 48 2.86 -1.86 7.90
CA ILE A 48 2.97 -0.40 7.91
C ILE A 48 4.42 0.03 7.65
N ASN A 49 5.37 -0.57 8.38
CA ASN A 49 6.78 -0.21 8.28
C ASN A 49 7.41 -0.58 6.93
N THR A 50 7.07 -1.75 6.39
CA THR A 50 7.64 -2.23 5.12
C THR A 50 6.84 -1.78 3.90
N ARG A 51 5.63 -1.23 4.10
CA ARG A 51 4.67 -0.88 3.05
C ARG A 51 4.40 -2.05 2.09
N TYR A 52 4.43 -3.26 2.63
CA TYR A 52 4.36 -4.48 1.84
C TYR A 52 3.25 -5.40 2.33
N MET A 53 2.41 -5.81 1.39
CA MET A 53 1.32 -6.76 1.61
C MET A 53 1.19 -7.63 0.34
N THR A 54 1.01 -8.94 0.52
CA THR A 54 0.70 -9.87 -0.57
C THR A 54 -0.77 -9.80 -0.97
N SER A 55 -1.10 -10.30 -2.16
CA SER A 55 -2.49 -10.48 -2.63
C SER A 55 -3.38 -11.17 -1.60
N TRP A 56 -2.87 -12.20 -0.93
CA TRP A 56 -3.58 -12.92 0.13
C TRP A 56 -4.03 -12.00 1.29
N HIS A 57 -3.21 -11.01 1.69
CA HIS A 57 -3.64 -10.06 2.72
C HIS A 57 -4.81 -9.20 2.24
N PHE A 58 -4.74 -8.73 0.98
CA PHE A 58 -5.78 -7.90 0.39
C PHE A 58 -7.09 -8.66 0.23
N GLU A 59 -7.05 -9.92 -0.23
CA GLU A 59 -8.22 -10.79 -0.33
C GLU A 59 -8.91 -10.95 1.03
N LYS A 60 -8.15 -11.29 2.08
CA LYS A 60 -8.72 -11.45 3.43
C LYS A 60 -9.29 -10.17 4.01
N ILE A 61 -8.72 -9.02 3.68
CA ILE A 61 -9.24 -7.74 4.13
C ILE A 61 -10.49 -7.35 3.33
N LYS A 62 -10.55 -7.63 2.02
CA LYS A 62 -11.75 -7.40 1.19
C LYS A 62 -12.91 -8.32 1.58
N GLU A 63 -12.65 -9.55 2.03
CA GLU A 63 -13.70 -10.44 2.56
C GLU A 63 -14.50 -9.79 3.71
N VAL A 64 -13.86 -8.93 4.52
CA VAL A 64 -14.49 -8.26 5.67
C VAL A 64 -14.78 -6.78 5.46
N ASN A 65 -14.23 -6.18 4.39
CA ASN A 65 -14.48 -4.81 3.98
C ASN A 65 -14.59 -4.74 2.44
N PRO A 66 -15.72 -5.17 1.86
CA PRO A 66 -15.85 -5.32 0.41
C PRO A 66 -15.73 -4.01 -0.37
N ASP A 67 -16.13 -2.91 0.27
CA ASP A 67 -16.19 -1.57 -0.35
C ASP A 67 -14.83 -0.87 -0.40
N ILE A 68 -13.79 -1.44 0.23
CA ILE A 68 -12.45 -0.85 0.20
C ILE A 68 -11.84 -0.95 -1.21
N CYS A 69 -11.54 0.21 -1.79
CA CYS A 69 -10.82 0.32 -3.06
C CYS A 69 -9.31 0.36 -2.78
N ILE A 70 -8.57 -0.69 -3.14
CA ILE A 70 -7.13 -0.79 -2.82
C ILE A 70 -6.32 0.25 -3.60
N ASP A 71 -6.77 0.60 -4.81
CA ASP A 71 -6.09 1.53 -5.69
C ASP A 71 -6.00 2.95 -5.08
N ASP A 72 -6.95 3.32 -4.22
CA ASP A 72 -6.99 4.61 -3.50
C ASP A 72 -5.83 4.81 -2.51
N TYR A 73 -5.08 3.75 -2.24
CA TYR A 73 -3.96 3.73 -1.29
C TYR A 73 -2.60 3.72 -1.97
N PHE A 74 -2.53 3.81 -3.30
CA PHE A 74 -1.29 4.03 -4.02
C PHE A 74 -1.14 5.52 -4.33
N GLU A 75 -0.05 6.11 -3.83
CA GLU A 75 0.24 7.53 -3.98
C GLU A 75 1.46 7.72 -4.89
N ASP A 76 1.44 8.76 -5.71
CA ASP A 76 2.57 9.16 -6.54
C ASP A 76 3.75 9.64 -5.68
N ASP A 77 4.92 9.02 -5.82
CA ASP A 77 6.17 9.48 -5.19
C ASP A 77 6.81 10.65 -5.95
N THR A 78 6.01 11.61 -6.39
CA THR A 78 6.52 12.87 -6.97
C THR A 78 7.28 13.71 -5.93
N ASN A 79 7.22 13.36 -4.64
CA ASN A 79 7.87 14.03 -3.52
C ASN A 79 8.96 13.20 -2.85
N GLY A 80 9.84 12.59 -3.64
CA GLY A 80 11.14 12.10 -3.18
C GLY A 80 12.02 13.22 -2.61
N LYS A 81 11.66 13.82 -1.46
CA LYS A 81 12.56 14.60 -0.62
C LYS A 81 13.65 13.66 -0.13
N ARG A 82 14.68 13.47 -0.95
CA ARG A 82 15.98 12.94 -0.53
C ARG A 82 16.41 13.80 0.65
N LYS A 83 16.20 13.34 1.89
CA LYS A 83 16.85 13.95 3.04
C LYS A 83 18.35 13.76 2.82
N ARG A 84 19.03 14.79 2.32
CA ARG A 84 20.49 14.84 2.37
C ARG A 84 20.85 14.77 3.85
N LYS A 85 21.54 13.71 4.23
CA LYS A 85 22.20 13.61 5.52
C LYS A 85 23.30 14.68 5.49
N VAL A 86 23.15 15.72 6.31
CA VAL A 86 24.20 16.72 6.58
C VAL A 86 25.20 16.10 7.53
#